data_AF-A0A9D1DU13-F1
#
_entry.id   AF-A0A9D1DU13-F1
#
_cell.length_a   1.000
_cell.length_b   1.000
_cell.length_c   1.000
_cell.angle_alpha   90.00
_cell.angle_beta   90.00
_cell.angle_gamma   90.00
#
_symmetry.space_group_name_H-M   'P 1'
#
loop_
_entity.id
_entity.type
_entity.pdbx_description
1 polymer ?
#
loop_
_entity_poly.entity_id
_entity_poly.type
_entity_poly.pdbx_seq_one_letter_code
_entity_poly.pdbx_strand_id
1 'polypeptide(L)'
;MKRLNDEDILKNNVDTISQFYILDYLKKNLNISEFNVYLVDSNKIKVTDKNDEVLYFSYDKENKNVVYEEEIKELDRTMEM
;
A
#
# COMPACT_ATOMS: atom_id res chain seq x y z
N MET A 1 -2.95 -5.25 -10.89
CA MET A 1 -3.30 -4.59 -9.63
C MET A 1 -4.72 -4.97 -9.23
N LYS A 2 -4.94 -5.43 -8.00
CA LYS A 2 -6.26 -5.86 -7.47
C LYS A 2 -6.64 -4.97 -6.29
N ARG A 3 -7.79 -4.27 -6.36
CA ARG A 3 -8.35 -3.55 -5.20
C ARG A 3 -8.95 -4.56 -4.23
N LEU A 4 -8.63 -4.43 -2.94
CA LEU A 4 -9.23 -5.23 -1.88
C LEU A 4 -10.54 -4.59 -1.42
N ASN A 5 -11.56 -5.40 -1.19
CA ASN A 5 -12.77 -4.97 -0.48
C ASN A 5 -12.63 -5.21 1.04
N ASP A 6 -13.62 -4.77 1.81
CA ASP A 6 -13.59 -4.90 3.28
C ASP A 6 -13.48 -6.36 3.75
N GLU A 7 -14.13 -7.30 3.05
CA GLU A 7 -14.07 -8.72 3.39
C GLU A 7 -12.68 -9.31 3.10
N ASP A 8 -12.06 -8.92 1.99
CA ASP A 8 -10.68 -9.27 1.66
C ASP A 8 -9.72 -8.77 2.75
N ILE A 9 -9.87 -7.50 3.16
CA ILE A 9 -9.03 -6.89 4.21
C ILE A 9 -9.26 -7.59 5.55
N LEU A 10 -10.51 -7.88 5.91
CA LEU A 10 -10.85 -8.57 7.16
C LEU A 10 -10.19 -9.94 7.23
N LYS A 11 -10.29 -10.72 6.15
CA LYS A 11 -9.78 -12.10 6.05
C LYS A 11 -8.31 -12.21 5.65
N ASN A 12 -7.64 -11.09 5.40
CA ASN A 12 -6.29 -11.04 4.83
C ASN A 12 -6.18 -11.83 3.50
N ASN A 13 -7.15 -11.66 2.60
CA ASN A 13 -7.20 -12.34 1.32
C ASN A 13 -6.19 -11.75 0.31
N VAL A 14 -4.94 -12.12 0.50
CA VAL A 14 -3.77 -11.70 -0.29
C VAL A 14 -3.06 -12.90 -0.91
N ASP A 15 -2.21 -12.64 -1.90
CA ASP A 15 -1.59 -13.69 -2.72
C ASP A 15 -0.28 -14.22 -2.12
N THR A 16 0.37 -13.46 -1.22
CA THR A 16 1.71 -13.79 -0.71
C THR A 16 1.90 -13.47 0.77
N ILE A 17 2.89 -14.13 1.39
CA ILE A 17 3.31 -13.87 2.79
C ILE A 17 3.80 -12.41 2.97
N SER A 18 4.51 -11.85 2.00
CA SER A 18 4.94 -10.45 2.04
C SER A 18 3.75 -9.51 2.11
N GLN A 19 2.76 -9.68 1.23
CA GLN A 19 1.52 -8.89 1.27
C GLN A 19 0.76 -9.09 2.58
N PHE A 20 0.77 -10.30 3.17
CA PHE A 20 0.16 -10.54 4.48
C PHE A 20 0.81 -9.69 5.57
N TYR A 21 2.14 -9.64 5.64
CA TYR A 21 2.82 -8.80 6.63
C TYR A 21 2.56 -7.31 6.42
N ILE A 22 2.50 -6.87 5.16
CA ILE A 22 2.16 -5.48 4.84
C ILE A 22 0.72 -5.17 5.29
N LEU A 23 -0.25 -6.01 4.95
CA LEU A 23 -1.65 -5.78 5.30
C LEU A 23 -1.89 -5.86 6.82
N ASP A 24 -1.24 -6.78 7.52
CA ASP A 24 -1.28 -6.88 8.99
C ASP A 24 -0.71 -5.62 9.65
N TYR A 25 0.41 -5.10 9.14
CA TYR A 25 0.97 -3.83 9.59
C TYR A 25 -0.02 -2.69 9.37
N LEU A 26 -0.62 -2.56 8.19
CA LEU A 26 -1.59 -1.51 7.89
C LEU A 26 -2.80 -1.56 8.83
N LYS A 27 -3.36 -2.75 9.07
CA LYS A 27 -4.49 -2.95 9.99
C LYS A 27 -4.19 -2.57 11.44
N LYS A 28 -2.93 -2.73 11.87
CA LYS A 28 -2.48 -2.40 13.23
C LYS A 28 -2.18 -0.92 13.43
N ASN A 29 -1.76 -0.23 12.36
CA ASN A 29 -1.23 1.14 12.46
C ASN A 29 -2.17 2.21 11.87
N LEU A 30 -3.15 1.82 11.04
CA LEU A 30 -4.05 2.74 10.33
C LEU A 30 -5.51 2.35 10.53
N ASN A 31 -6.40 3.33 10.42
CA ASN A 31 -7.84 3.06 10.24
C ASN A 31 -8.11 2.60 8.80
N ILE A 32 -7.73 1.37 8.49
CA ILE A 32 -7.63 0.85 7.12
C ILE A 32 -8.93 0.93 6.31
N SER A 33 -10.09 1.01 6.96
CA SER A 33 -11.40 1.17 6.30
C SER A 33 -11.58 2.52 5.60
N GLU A 34 -10.79 3.53 5.97
CA GLU A 34 -10.82 4.86 5.33
C GLU A 34 -9.92 4.94 4.09
N PHE A 35 -9.21 3.86 3.75
CA PHE A 35 -8.24 3.83 2.67
C PHE A 35 -8.59 2.81 1.60
N ASN A 36 -8.24 3.14 0.36
CA ASN A 36 -8.28 2.20 -0.74
C ASN A 36 -6.98 1.39 -0.78
N VAL A 37 -7.08 0.07 -0.64
CA VAL A 37 -5.92 -0.84 -0.61
C VAL A 37 -5.86 -1.66 -1.89
N TYR A 38 -4.68 -1.72 -2.52
CA TYR A 38 -4.46 -2.43 -3.77
C TYR A 38 -3.24 -3.34 -3.71
N LEU A 39 -3.39 -4.60 -4.10
CA LEU A 39 -2.26 -5.49 -4.36
C LEU A 39 -1.64 -5.11 -5.70
N VAL A 40 -0.38 -4.66 -5.68
CA VAL A 40 0.35 -4.20 -6.86
C VAL A 40 1.11 -5.38 -7.48
N ASP A 41 1.95 -6.02 -6.67
CA ASP A 41 2.74 -7.22 -7.00
C ASP A 41 3.00 -8.06 -5.75
N SER A 42 3.78 -9.14 -5.88
CA SER A 42 4.11 -10.10 -4.81
C SER A 42 4.74 -9.52 -3.54
N ASN A 43 5.27 -8.29 -3.56
CA ASN A 43 5.89 -7.64 -2.41
C ASN A 43 5.42 -6.19 -2.20
N LYS A 44 4.37 -5.74 -2.91
CA LYS A 44 3.96 -4.33 -2.90
C LYS A 44 2.45 -4.16 -2.75
N ILE A 45 2.05 -3.29 -1.83
CA ILE A 45 0.67 -2.84 -1.63
C ILE A 45 0.62 -1.31 -1.82
N LYS A 46 -0.28 -0.84 -2.67
CA LYS A 46 -0.60 0.59 -2.80
C LYS A 46 -1.75 0.93 -1.86
N VAL A 47 -1.63 2.05 -1.16
CA VAL A 47 -2.69 2.62 -0.32
C VAL A 47 -2.99 4.03 -0.82
N THR A 48 -4.27 4.35 -0.97
CA THR A 48 -4.74 5.68 -1.38
C THR A 48 -5.73 6.21 -0.35
N ASP A 49 -5.52 7.45 0.09
CA ASP A 49 -6.42 8.12 1.03
C ASP A 49 -7.60 8.82 0.32
N LYS A 50 -8.42 9.55 1.07
CA LYS A 50 -9.57 10.30 0.53
C LYS A 50 -9.20 11.55 -0.28
N ASN A 51 -7.94 12.00 -0.21
CA ASN A 51 -7.41 13.15 -0.93
C ASN A 51 -6.61 12.72 -2.18
N ASP A 52 -6.70 11.43 -2.55
CA ASP A 52 -5.91 10.82 -3.62
C ASP A 52 -4.38 10.89 -3.39
N GLU A 53 -3.94 10.97 -2.14
CA GLU A 53 -2.54 10.78 -1.75
C GLU A 53 -2.21 9.30 -1.73
N VAL A 54 -0.99 8.96 -2.17
CA VAL A 54 -0.58 7.59 -2.43
C VAL A 54 0.70 7.25 -1.69
N LEU A 55 0.67 6.12 -0.99
CA LEU A 55 1.85 5.44 -0.45
C LEU A 55 1.95 4.03 -1.01
N TYR A 56 3.17 3.61 -1.33
CA TYR A 56 3.49 2.23 -1.67
C TYR A 56 4.23 1.59 -0.51
N PHE A 57 3.70 0.45 -0.04
CA PHE A 57 4.28 -0.32 1.05
C PHE A 57 4.91 -1.59 0.52
N SER A 58 6.06 -1.97 1.06
CA SER A 58 6.72 -3.24 0.78
C SER A 58 7.26 -3.89 2.05
N TYR A 59 7.52 -5.20 1.99
CA TYR A 59 8.10 -5.94 3.10
C TYR A 59 9.59 -6.15 2.84
N ASP A 60 10.43 -5.62 3.73
CA ASP A 60 11.84 -5.92 3.78
C ASP A 60 12.04 -7.24 4.54
N LYS A 61 12.39 -8.29 3.79
CA LYS A 61 12.57 -9.64 4.33
C LYS A 61 13.84 -9.76 5.17
N GLU A 62 14.85 -8.93 4.93
CA GLU A 62 16.12 -8.97 5.66
C GLU A 62 15.93 -8.42 7.06
N ASN A 63 15.32 -7.23 7.16
CA ASN A 63 15.08 -6.54 8.43
C ASN A 63 13.74 -6.91 9.08
N LYS A 64 12.91 -7.71 8.38
CA LYS A 64 11.59 -8.21 8.83
C LYS A 64 10.61 -7.09 9.20
N ASN A 65 10.64 -5.99 8.47
CA ASN A 65 9.79 -4.82 8.69
C ASN A 65 9.08 -4.37 7.41
N VAL A 66 8.03 -3.58 7.59
CA VAL A 66 7.33 -2.92 6.48
C VAL A 66 7.97 -1.55 6.25
N VAL A 67 8.29 -1.25 5.01
CA VAL A 67 8.82 0.05 4.56
C VAL A 67 7.86 0.68 3.56
N TYR A 68 7.92 2.00 3.40
CA TYR A 68 7.04 2.73 2.50
C TYR A 68 7.76 3.83 1.74
N GLU A 69 7.24 4.14 0.56
CA GLU A 69 7.68 5.22 -0.31
C GLU A 69 6.49 6.03 -0.82
N GLU A 70 6.67 7.33 -0.93
CA GLU A 70 5.69 8.23 -1.54
C GLU A 70 5.66 8.04 -3.05
N GLU A 71 4.48 8.17 -3.65
CA GLU A 71 4.41 8.35 -5.09
C GLU A 71 5.06 9.69 -5.44
N ILE A 72 6.21 9.65 -6.13
CA ILE A 72 6.80 10.86 -6.70
C ILE A 72 5.82 11.34 -7.77
N LYS A 73 4.94 12.28 -7.38
CA LYS A 73 4.21 13.09 -8.35
C LYS A 73 5.28 13.87 -9.08
N GLU A 74 5.63 13.46 -10.29
CA GLU A 74 6.38 14.33 -11.20
C GLU A 74 5.57 15.62 -11.26
N LEU A 75 6.09 16.67 -10.60
CA LEU A 75 5.62 18.01 -10.84
C LEU A 75 5.86 18.21 -12.33
N ASP A 76 4.77 18.29 -13.08
CA ASP A 76 4.69 18.88 -14.40
C ASP A 76 5.18 20.34 -14.28
N ARG A 77 6.50 20.52 -14.17
CA ARG A 77 7.23 21.74 -14.50
C ARG A 77 7.84 21.53 -15.88
N THR A 78 6.95 21.30 -16.83
CA THR A 78 6.96 22.01 -18.11
C THR A 78 6.65 23.51 -17.89
N MET A 79 7.31 24.15 -16.91
CA MET A 79 7.32 25.59 -16.69
C MET A 79 8.71 25.97 -16.20
N GLU A 80 9.44 26.69 -17.07
CA GLU A 80 10.80 27.23 -16.94
C GLU A 80 11.95 26.34 -17.45
N MET A 81 12.02 26.18 -18.79
CA MET A 81 13.12 26.73 -19.61
C MET A 81 12.65 26.95 -21.05
#